data_AF-A0AAE5S2C5-F1
#
_entry.id   AF-A0AAE5S2C5-F1
#
_cell.length_a   1.000
_cell.length_b   1.000
_cell.length_c   1.000
_cell.angle_alpha   90.00
_cell.angle_beta   90.00
_cell.angle_gamma   90.00
#
_symmetry.space_group_name_H-M   'P 1'
#
loop_
_entity.id
_entity.type
_entity.pdbx_description
1 polymer ?
#
loop_
_entity_poly.entity_id
_entity_poly.type
_entity_poly.pdbx_seq_one_letter_code
_entity_poly.pdbx_strand_id
1 'polypeptide(L)'
;MTAINEAVTSSVSAIREINENIARLKEEAKAARSAAIDPFLNVIAESGEVSLIVVRGSTPGFNDGEPCEHSADLFVNVKRAKEDELYDGYLGFELPSELIDGLKDEVSYEKPSYRRVINEGALAHNEALCREHGHVYAEPSAEIMSAITDVIFDTVEEENGTNYYVSFVLIEGKFVKFSGEYDCGY
;
A
#
# COMPACT_ATOMS: atom_id res chain seq x y z
N MET A 1 -3.20 47.85 30.05
CA MET A 1 -3.65 47.28 28.76
C MET A 1 -2.47 46.99 27.81
N THR A 2 -1.41 47.78 27.81
CA THR A 2 -0.21 47.59 26.95
C THR A 2 0.57 46.29 27.21
N ALA A 3 0.88 45.97 28.47
CA ALA A 3 1.67 44.75 28.79
C ALA A 3 0.98 43.43 28.40
N ILE A 4 -0.36 43.38 28.46
CA ILE A 4 -1.13 42.20 28.02
C ILE A 4 -1.04 42.06 26.50
N ASN A 5 -1.18 43.16 25.76
CA ASN A 5 -1.09 43.15 24.30
C ASN A 5 0.32 42.77 23.82
N GLU A 6 1.37 43.21 24.50
CA GLU A 6 2.76 42.81 24.23
C GLU A 6 2.98 41.32 24.47
N ALA A 7 2.53 40.79 25.62
CA ALA A 7 2.64 39.36 25.95
C ALA A 7 1.86 38.47 24.96
N VAL A 8 0.65 38.89 24.56
CA VAL A 8 -0.15 38.18 23.55
C VAL A 8 0.55 38.20 22.20
N THR A 9 1.06 39.35 21.76
CA THR A 9 1.76 39.48 20.47
C THR A 9 3.00 38.59 20.44
N SER A 10 3.81 38.61 21.50
CA SER A 10 5.00 37.77 21.62
C SER A 10 4.65 36.28 21.60
N SER A 11 3.59 35.87 22.29
CA SER A 11 3.13 34.47 22.30
C SER A 11 2.64 34.01 20.93
N VAL A 12 1.88 34.86 20.22
CA VAL A 12 1.39 34.58 18.87
C VAL A 12 2.55 34.44 17.88
N SER A 13 3.55 35.32 17.96
CA SER A 13 4.76 35.22 17.14
C SER A 13 5.51 33.91 17.39
N ALA A 14 5.71 33.52 18.66
CA ALA A 14 6.38 32.26 18.99
C ALA A 14 5.60 31.03 18.49
N ILE A 15 4.27 31.02 18.62
CA ILE A 15 3.42 29.93 18.10
C ILE A 15 3.53 29.87 16.57
N ARG A 16 3.54 31.02 15.90
CA ARG A 16 3.71 31.07 14.45
C ARG A 16 5.05 30.48 14.01
N GLU A 17 6.14 30.83 14.67
CA GLU A 17 7.47 30.25 14.40
C GLU A 17 7.50 28.73 14.63
N ILE A 18 6.83 28.23 15.68
CA ILE A 18 6.70 26.78 15.92
C ILE A 18 5.95 26.11 14.76
N ASN A 19 4.83 26.68 14.31
CA ASN A 19 4.05 26.13 13.21
C ASN A 19 4.82 26.15 11.88
N GLU A 20 5.56 27.21 11.61
CA GLU A 20 6.44 27.31 10.44
C GLU A 20 7.56 26.25 10.49
N ASN A 21 8.13 25.99 11.68
CA ASN A 21 9.12 24.93 11.87
C ASN A 21 8.53 23.53 11.68
N ILE A 22 7.32 23.27 12.19
CA ILE A 22 6.63 21.99 12.01
C ILE A 22 6.36 21.74 10.52
N ALA A 23 5.88 22.76 9.80
CA ALA A 23 5.63 22.64 8.36
C ALA A 23 6.92 22.31 7.60
N ARG A 24 8.02 23.01 7.90
CA ARG A 24 9.34 22.72 7.29
C ARG A 24 9.82 21.30 7.58
N LEU A 25 9.75 20.85 8.84
CA LEU A 25 10.19 19.50 9.22
C LEU A 25 9.35 18.40 8.57
N LYS A 26 8.05 18.64 8.36
CA LYS A 26 7.19 17.71 7.61
C LYS A 26 7.64 17.58 6.16
N GLU A 27 7.89 18.69 5.47
CA GLU A 27 8.41 18.67 4.09
C GLU A 27 9.79 18.01 3.99
N GLU A 28 10.68 18.27 4.95
CA GLU A 28 12.01 17.63 5.00
C GLU A 28 11.89 16.11 5.21
N ALA A 29 11.00 15.67 6.09
CA ALA A 29 10.75 14.25 6.34
C ALA A 29 10.13 13.55 5.12
N LYS A 30 9.16 14.19 4.46
CA LYS A 30 8.54 13.71 3.22
C LYS A 30 9.58 13.54 2.12
N ALA A 31 10.41 14.56 1.88
CA ALA A 31 11.48 14.50 0.89
C ALA A 31 12.49 13.39 1.20
N ALA A 32 12.86 13.21 2.47
CA ALA A 32 13.77 12.16 2.90
C ALA A 32 13.19 10.75 2.68
N ARG A 33 11.90 10.52 2.99
CA ARG A 33 11.25 9.23 2.72
C ARG A 33 11.12 8.95 1.23
N SER A 34 10.68 9.93 0.44
CA SER A 34 10.55 9.80 -1.02
C SER A 34 11.90 9.43 -1.67
N ALA A 35 13.00 10.05 -1.22
CA ALA A 35 14.36 9.72 -1.68
C ALA A 35 14.85 8.33 -1.21
N ALA A 36 14.26 7.77 -0.15
CA ALA A 36 14.61 6.45 0.38
C ALA A 36 13.88 5.30 -0.34
N ILE A 37 12.78 5.57 -1.06
CA ILE A 37 11.98 4.54 -1.76
C ILE A 37 12.83 3.72 -2.71
N ASP A 38 13.54 4.34 -3.66
CA ASP A 38 14.30 3.61 -4.67
C ASP A 38 15.42 2.74 -4.07
N PRO A 39 16.28 3.25 -3.15
CA PRO A 39 17.23 2.41 -2.43
C PRO A 39 16.57 1.26 -1.67
N PHE A 40 15.45 1.53 -1.01
CA PHE A 40 14.72 0.55 -0.22
C PHE A 40 14.15 -0.58 -1.10
N LEU A 41 13.56 -0.24 -2.25
CA LEU A 41 13.06 -1.22 -3.21
C LEU A 41 14.17 -2.14 -3.73
N ASN A 42 15.38 -1.63 -3.94
CA ASN A 42 16.52 -2.48 -4.33
C ASN A 42 16.87 -3.49 -3.24
N VAL A 43 16.89 -3.07 -1.96
CA VAL A 43 17.17 -3.97 -0.82
C VAL A 43 16.06 -5.01 -0.67
N ILE A 44 14.80 -4.60 -0.82
CA ILE A 44 13.67 -5.54 -0.79
C ILE A 44 13.73 -6.55 -1.94
N ALA A 45 14.11 -6.12 -3.14
CA ALA A 45 14.25 -7.04 -4.27
C ALA A 45 15.27 -8.16 -3.97
N GLU A 46 16.37 -7.82 -3.30
CA GLU A 46 17.39 -8.79 -2.88
C GLU A 46 16.94 -9.73 -1.75
N SER A 47 15.95 -9.33 -0.93
CA SER A 47 15.41 -10.19 0.13
C SER A 47 14.72 -11.45 -0.42
N GLY A 48 14.13 -11.36 -1.62
CA GLY A 48 13.31 -12.42 -2.19
C GLY A 48 11.98 -12.66 -1.48
N GLU A 49 11.58 -11.81 -0.54
CA GLU A 49 10.33 -11.93 0.23
C GLU A 49 9.16 -11.15 -0.40
N VAL A 50 9.43 -10.26 -1.36
CA VAL A 50 8.41 -9.38 -1.94
C VAL A 50 8.60 -9.27 -3.44
N SER A 51 7.51 -9.45 -4.19
CA SER A 51 7.48 -9.19 -5.63
C SER A 51 6.40 -8.19 -6.04
N LEU A 52 5.54 -7.80 -5.12
CA LEU A 52 4.39 -6.95 -5.37
C LEU A 52 4.08 -6.12 -4.13
N ILE A 53 3.97 -4.81 -4.31
CA ILE A 53 3.45 -3.87 -3.32
C ILE A 53 2.39 -3.02 -4.03
N VAL A 54 1.21 -2.91 -3.47
CA VAL A 54 0.12 -2.06 -3.98
C VAL A 54 -0.35 -1.19 -2.83
N VAL A 55 -0.39 0.11 -3.07
CA VAL A 55 -1.09 1.07 -2.23
C VAL A 55 -2.21 1.66 -3.07
N ARG A 56 -3.43 1.65 -2.55
CA ARG A 56 -4.54 2.39 -3.16
C ARG A 56 -5.26 3.20 -2.11
N GLY A 57 -5.70 4.39 -2.48
CA GLY A 57 -6.49 5.24 -1.60
C GLY A 57 -7.72 5.75 -2.33
N SER A 58 -8.85 5.79 -1.64
CA SER A 58 -10.12 6.25 -2.19
C SER A 58 -10.97 6.94 -1.14
N THR A 59 -11.75 7.92 -1.59
CA THR A 59 -12.80 8.56 -0.82
C THR A 59 -14.09 8.26 -1.57
N PRO A 60 -15.05 7.52 -0.98
CA PRO A 60 -16.29 7.19 -1.66
C PRO A 60 -17.02 8.43 -2.17
N GLY A 61 -17.51 8.38 -3.42
CA GLY A 61 -18.28 9.48 -4.01
C GLY A 61 -19.64 9.72 -3.34
N PHE A 62 -20.15 8.71 -2.61
CA PHE A 62 -21.40 8.76 -1.88
C PHE A 62 -21.28 7.93 -0.59
N ASN A 63 -21.82 8.44 0.52
CA ASN A 63 -21.81 7.74 1.81
C ASN A 63 -23.11 7.99 2.60
N ASP A 64 -24.29 7.63 2.07
CA ASP A 64 -25.60 7.57 2.76
C ASP A 64 -25.98 8.70 3.76
N GLY A 65 -25.40 9.90 3.62
CA GLY A 65 -25.59 11.04 4.53
C GLY A 65 -24.54 11.18 5.66
N GLU A 66 -23.59 10.26 5.76
CA GLU A 66 -22.37 10.37 6.58
C GLU A 66 -21.26 11.13 5.82
N PRO A 67 -20.31 11.75 6.54
CA PRO A 67 -19.11 12.31 5.90
C PRO A 67 -18.37 11.23 5.11
N CYS A 68 -17.96 11.53 3.87
CA CYS A 68 -17.08 10.64 3.15
C CYS A 68 -15.69 10.67 3.82
N GLU A 69 -15.18 9.50 4.21
CA GLU A 69 -13.85 9.35 4.79
C GLU A 69 -12.89 8.74 3.77
N HIS A 70 -11.67 9.27 3.73
CA HIS A 70 -10.60 8.69 2.96
C HIS A 70 -10.16 7.38 3.62
N SER A 71 -9.97 6.35 2.81
CA SER A 71 -9.38 5.09 3.23
C SER A 71 -8.28 4.70 2.25
N ALA A 72 -7.24 4.04 2.78
CA ALA A 72 -6.16 3.51 1.98
C ALA A 72 -5.84 2.08 2.40
N ASP A 73 -5.60 1.23 1.40
CA ASP A 73 -5.24 -0.16 1.57
C ASP A 73 -3.79 -0.39 1.13
N LEU A 74 -3.13 -1.34 1.79
CA LEU A 74 -1.81 -1.84 1.45
C LEU A 74 -1.86 -3.34 1.22
N PHE A 75 -1.47 -3.77 0.03
CA PHE A 75 -1.34 -5.18 -0.33
C PHE A 75 0.11 -5.47 -0.65
N VAL A 76 0.69 -6.43 0.07
CA VAL A 76 2.07 -6.86 -0.13
C VAL A 76 2.02 -8.35 -0.38
N ASN A 77 2.46 -8.79 -1.57
CA ASN A 77 2.39 -10.14 -2.16
C ASN A 77 1.17 -10.46 -3.05
N VAL A 78 1.27 -11.60 -3.75
CA VAL A 78 0.22 -12.12 -4.65
C VAL A 78 -0.97 -12.71 -3.88
N LYS A 79 -0.77 -13.28 -2.68
CA LYS A 79 -1.85 -13.85 -1.86
C LYS A 79 -2.90 -12.80 -1.46
N ARG A 80 -2.48 -11.65 -0.92
CA ARG A 80 -3.38 -10.55 -0.54
C ARG A 80 -4.06 -9.95 -1.76
N ALA A 81 -3.30 -9.73 -2.84
CA ALA A 81 -3.88 -9.34 -4.11
C ALA A 81 -4.96 -10.34 -4.61
N LYS A 82 -4.82 -11.63 -4.26
CA LYS A 82 -5.82 -12.67 -4.57
C LYS A 82 -7.09 -12.52 -3.78
N GLU A 83 -6.93 -12.37 -2.48
CA GLU A 83 -8.04 -12.30 -1.53
C GLU A 83 -8.91 -11.07 -1.80
N ASP A 84 -8.31 -10.01 -2.33
CA ASP A 84 -8.95 -8.76 -2.72
C ASP A 84 -9.24 -8.61 -4.22
N GLU A 85 -9.06 -9.69 -5.01
CA GLU A 85 -9.40 -9.75 -6.45
C GLU A 85 -8.74 -8.63 -7.30
N LEU A 86 -7.49 -8.28 -7.00
CA LEU A 86 -6.77 -7.13 -7.58
C LEU A 86 -6.14 -7.37 -8.96
N TYR A 87 -6.64 -8.34 -9.74
CA TYR A 87 -5.92 -8.88 -10.90
C TYR A 87 -6.30 -8.30 -12.26
N ASP A 88 -7.41 -7.57 -12.34
CA ASP A 88 -8.01 -7.15 -13.61
C ASP A 88 -7.38 -5.88 -14.20
N GLY A 89 -6.07 -5.68 -14.07
CA GLY A 89 -5.34 -4.55 -14.65
C GLY A 89 -5.65 -3.17 -14.05
N TYR A 90 -6.60 -3.09 -13.10
CA TYR A 90 -7.04 -1.85 -12.44
C TYR A 90 -5.92 -1.08 -11.72
N LEU A 91 -4.78 -1.72 -11.45
CA LEU A 91 -3.66 -1.16 -10.69
C LEU A 91 -2.42 -0.94 -11.55
N GLY A 92 -2.61 -0.83 -12.87
CA GLY A 92 -1.57 -0.45 -13.83
C GLY A 92 -0.56 -1.56 -14.16
N PHE A 93 -0.76 -2.76 -13.62
CA PHE A 93 0.01 -3.95 -13.98
C PHE A 93 -0.94 -5.14 -14.13
N GLU A 94 -0.54 -6.08 -14.97
CA GLU A 94 -1.21 -7.37 -15.14
C GLU A 94 -0.22 -8.46 -14.74
N LEU A 95 -0.63 -9.32 -13.81
CA LEU A 95 0.09 -10.57 -13.57
C LEU A 95 -0.13 -11.49 -14.79
N PRO A 96 0.80 -12.42 -15.08
CA PRO A 96 0.57 -13.41 -16.12
C PRO A 96 -0.76 -14.14 -15.92
N SER A 97 -1.56 -14.27 -16.98
CA SER A 97 -2.88 -14.92 -16.89
C SER A 97 -2.76 -16.37 -16.41
N GLU A 98 -1.69 -17.06 -16.79
CA GLU A 98 -1.42 -18.43 -16.35
C GLU A 98 -1.16 -18.52 -14.84
N LEU A 99 -0.56 -17.47 -14.26
CA LEU A 99 -0.40 -17.36 -12.81
C LEU A 99 -1.78 -17.20 -12.16
N ILE A 100 -2.58 -16.21 -12.60
CA ILE A 100 -3.89 -15.91 -12.02
C ILE A 100 -4.83 -17.12 -12.10
N ASP A 101 -4.99 -17.68 -13.30
CA ASP A 101 -5.87 -18.84 -13.56
C ASP A 101 -5.41 -20.11 -12.83
N GLY A 102 -4.09 -20.21 -12.57
CA GLY A 102 -3.50 -21.35 -11.90
C GLY A 102 -3.57 -21.29 -10.37
N LEU A 103 -3.86 -20.12 -9.77
CA LEU A 103 -3.96 -19.97 -8.32
C LEU A 103 -5.18 -20.73 -7.77
N LYS A 104 -4.96 -21.42 -6.65
CA LYS A 104 -6.02 -22.17 -5.95
C LYS A 104 -6.42 -21.44 -4.68
N ASP A 105 -7.71 -21.49 -4.36
CA ASP A 105 -8.17 -21.06 -3.04
C ASP A 105 -7.57 -21.95 -1.95
N GLU A 106 -6.96 -21.36 -0.92
CA GLU A 106 -6.53 -22.11 0.26
C GLU A 106 -7.72 -22.59 1.11
N VAL A 107 -8.84 -21.87 1.00
CA VAL A 107 -10.07 -22.11 1.74
C VAL A 107 -11.25 -22.04 0.79
N SER A 108 -12.11 -23.06 0.83
CA SER A 108 -13.40 -23.05 0.12
C SER A 108 -14.56 -23.30 1.09
N TYR A 109 -15.79 -23.11 0.62
CA TYR A 109 -17.00 -23.35 1.42
C TYR A 109 -17.92 -24.34 0.72
N GLU A 110 -18.24 -25.43 1.41
CA GLU A 110 -19.18 -26.44 0.91
C GLU A 110 -20.62 -25.93 1.00
N LYS A 111 -21.34 -25.87 -0.12
CA LYS A 111 -22.78 -25.54 -0.14
C LYS A 111 -23.62 -26.82 0.00
N PRO A 112 -24.72 -26.81 0.78
CA PRO A 112 -25.38 -25.66 1.41
C PRO A 112 -24.95 -25.40 2.87
N SER A 113 -24.04 -26.19 3.44
CA SER A 113 -23.69 -26.12 4.86
C SER A 113 -22.82 -24.91 5.23
N TYR A 114 -22.24 -24.23 4.23
CA TYR A 114 -21.20 -23.21 4.39
C TYR A 114 -20.06 -23.68 5.28
N ARG A 115 -19.78 -25.00 5.27
CA ARG A 115 -18.68 -25.56 6.02
C ARG A 115 -17.37 -25.14 5.35
N ARG A 116 -16.50 -24.51 6.13
CA ARG A 116 -15.14 -24.16 5.71
C ARG A 116 -14.35 -25.43 5.44
N VAL A 117 -13.76 -25.54 4.24
CA VAL A 117 -12.89 -26.62 3.81
C VAL A 117 -11.51 -26.03 3.54
N ILE A 118 -10.48 -26.62 4.14
CA ILE A 118 -9.08 -26.26 3.88
C ILE A 118 -8.62 -27.12 2.71
N ASN A 119 -8.13 -26.48 1.65
CA ASN A 119 -7.64 -27.16 0.47
C ASN A 119 -6.16 -27.54 0.68
N GLU A 120 -5.92 -28.76 1.15
CA GLU A 120 -4.57 -29.26 1.41
C GLU A 120 -3.71 -29.18 0.15
N GLY A 121 -2.51 -28.60 0.27
CA GLY A 121 -1.57 -28.42 -0.84
C GLY A 121 -1.80 -27.19 -1.71
N ALA A 122 -2.90 -26.43 -1.53
CA ALA A 122 -3.12 -25.18 -2.27
C ALA A 122 -2.00 -24.15 -2.02
N LEU A 123 -1.56 -23.98 -0.77
CA LEU A 123 -0.45 -23.09 -0.42
C LEU A 123 0.84 -23.47 -1.17
N ALA A 124 1.28 -24.72 -1.05
CA ALA A 124 2.50 -25.19 -1.71
C ALA A 124 2.41 -25.11 -3.25
N HIS A 125 1.22 -25.36 -3.82
CA HIS A 125 0.94 -25.17 -5.24
C HIS A 125 1.09 -23.71 -5.65
N ASN A 126 0.47 -22.78 -4.92
CA ASN A 126 0.51 -21.35 -5.22
C ASN A 126 1.93 -20.78 -5.06
N GLU A 127 2.68 -21.18 -4.03
CA GLU A 127 4.08 -20.79 -3.85
C GLU A 127 4.97 -21.26 -5.01
N ALA A 128 4.77 -22.49 -5.48
CA ALA A 128 5.51 -23.03 -6.62
C ALA A 128 5.17 -22.29 -7.92
N LEU A 129 3.88 -22.04 -8.17
CA LEU A 129 3.41 -21.32 -9.35
C LEU A 129 3.92 -19.88 -9.36
N CYS A 130 3.80 -19.13 -8.25
CA CYS A 130 4.36 -17.78 -8.16
C CYS A 130 5.87 -17.78 -8.45
N ARG A 131 6.63 -18.74 -7.91
CA ARG A 131 8.07 -18.84 -8.14
C ARG A 131 8.41 -19.07 -9.62
N GLU A 132 7.64 -19.90 -10.32
CA GLU A 132 7.81 -20.16 -11.77
C GLU A 132 7.67 -18.87 -12.60
N HIS A 133 6.79 -17.97 -12.16
CA HIS A 133 6.54 -16.67 -12.79
C HIS A 133 7.35 -15.52 -12.17
N GLY A 134 8.33 -15.79 -11.30
CA GLY A 134 9.18 -14.75 -10.70
C GLY A 134 8.51 -13.90 -9.61
N HIS A 135 7.43 -14.41 -9.01
CA HIS A 135 6.67 -13.75 -7.95
C HIS A 135 6.78 -14.47 -6.60
N VAL A 136 6.39 -13.76 -5.54
CA VAL A 136 6.31 -14.26 -4.17
C VAL A 136 4.85 -14.33 -3.75
N TYR A 137 4.42 -15.52 -3.34
CA TYR A 137 3.03 -15.75 -2.93
C TYR A 137 2.77 -15.31 -1.48
N ALA A 138 3.64 -15.69 -0.56
CA ALA A 138 3.46 -15.52 0.88
C ALA A 138 3.70 -14.09 1.37
N GLU A 139 3.21 -13.79 2.57
CA GLU A 139 3.51 -12.52 3.26
C GLU A 139 4.99 -12.45 3.64
N PRO A 140 5.61 -11.27 3.55
CA PRO A 140 6.96 -11.10 4.04
C PRO A 140 7.01 -11.17 5.56
N SER A 141 8.22 -11.23 6.11
CA SER A 141 8.46 -11.07 7.54
C SER A 141 7.86 -9.77 8.11
N ALA A 142 7.55 -9.77 9.40
CA ALA A 142 6.97 -8.62 10.08
C ALA A 142 7.89 -7.38 10.01
N GLU A 143 9.20 -7.59 10.03
CA GLU A 143 10.20 -6.54 9.87
C GLU A 143 10.14 -5.88 8.49
N ILE A 144 10.06 -6.67 7.41
CA ILE A 144 9.90 -6.15 6.05
C ILE A 144 8.54 -5.47 5.89
N MET A 145 7.47 -6.06 6.43
CA MET A 145 6.14 -5.48 6.39
C MET A 145 6.10 -4.10 7.07
N SER A 146 6.68 -3.98 8.27
CA SER A 146 6.80 -2.70 8.99
C SER A 146 7.59 -1.68 8.17
N ALA A 147 8.70 -2.09 7.56
CA ALA A 147 9.50 -1.18 6.75
C ALA A 147 8.76 -0.72 5.47
N ILE A 148 7.95 -1.59 4.86
CA ILE A 148 7.11 -1.21 3.71
C ILE A 148 6.07 -0.20 4.14
N THR A 149 5.43 -0.38 5.29
CA THR A 149 4.48 0.60 5.81
C THR A 149 5.16 1.96 6.01
N ASP A 150 6.27 1.99 6.74
CA ASP A 150 6.95 3.24 7.12
C ASP A 150 7.53 4.01 5.92
N VAL A 151 8.02 3.29 4.89
CA VAL A 151 8.72 3.90 3.75
C VAL A 151 7.79 4.09 2.56
N ILE A 152 6.96 3.10 2.22
CA ILE A 152 6.14 3.10 1.02
C ILE A 152 4.73 3.62 1.32
N PHE A 153 4.02 3.01 2.26
CA PHE A 153 2.61 3.32 2.49
C PHE A 153 2.41 4.78 2.92
N ASP A 154 3.07 5.20 4.00
CA ASP A 154 2.96 6.56 4.54
C ASP A 154 3.38 7.62 3.50
N THR A 155 4.43 7.34 2.73
CA THR A 155 4.90 8.26 1.69
C THR A 155 3.90 8.36 0.54
N VAL A 156 3.37 7.23 0.08
CA VAL A 156 2.39 7.22 -1.00
C VAL A 156 1.10 7.91 -0.55
N GLU A 157 0.60 7.65 0.65
CA GLU A 157 -0.60 8.31 1.20
C GLU A 157 -0.40 9.83 1.34
N GLU A 158 0.75 10.28 1.83
CA GLU A 158 1.03 11.72 1.96
C GLU A 158 1.28 12.41 0.60
N GLU A 159 1.75 11.68 -0.41
CA GLU A 159 1.98 12.20 -1.76
C GLU A 159 0.73 12.22 -2.62
N ASN A 160 -0.24 11.33 -2.37
CA ASN A 160 -1.40 11.12 -3.22
C ASN A 160 -2.68 11.41 -2.41
N GLY A 161 -3.47 12.40 -2.84
CA GLY A 161 -4.65 12.83 -2.09
C GLY A 161 -5.72 11.73 -1.96
N THR A 162 -6.52 11.53 -3.01
CA THR A 162 -7.54 10.48 -3.02
C THR A 162 -7.68 9.91 -4.43
N ASN A 163 -8.30 8.74 -4.52
CA ASN A 163 -8.65 8.07 -5.77
C ASN A 163 -7.41 7.71 -6.59
N TYR A 164 -6.45 7.08 -5.95
CA TYR A 164 -5.15 6.74 -6.52
C TYR A 164 -4.84 5.27 -6.34
N TYR A 165 -3.99 4.75 -7.23
CA TYR A 165 -3.18 3.58 -6.94
C TYR A 165 -1.72 3.87 -7.23
N VAL A 166 -0.83 3.22 -6.48
CA VAL A 166 0.58 3.09 -6.75
C VAL A 166 0.97 1.63 -6.54
N SER A 167 1.53 1.01 -7.56
CA SER A 167 2.01 -0.36 -7.49
C SER A 167 3.51 -0.42 -7.80
N PHE A 168 4.20 -1.32 -7.10
CA PHE A 168 5.59 -1.65 -7.33
C PHE A 168 5.66 -3.14 -7.62
N VAL A 169 6.06 -3.50 -8.84
CA VAL A 169 6.12 -4.90 -9.29
C VAL A 169 7.57 -5.26 -9.60
N LEU A 170 8.04 -6.37 -9.03
CA LEU A 170 9.36 -6.90 -9.32
C LEU A 170 9.38 -7.53 -10.71
N ILE A 171 10.09 -6.91 -11.64
CA ILE A 171 10.25 -7.38 -13.03
C ILE A 171 11.73 -7.52 -13.30
N GLU A 172 12.18 -8.73 -13.67
CA GLU A 172 13.58 -9.03 -13.98
C GLU A 172 14.56 -8.58 -12.87
N GLY A 173 14.15 -8.73 -11.60
CA GLY A 173 14.97 -8.38 -10.43
C GLY A 173 14.97 -6.89 -10.06
N LYS A 174 14.13 -6.06 -10.70
CA LYS A 174 13.98 -4.64 -10.35
C LYS A 174 12.51 -4.27 -10.18
N PHE A 175 12.19 -3.50 -9.14
CA PHE A 175 10.85 -2.94 -8.99
C PHE A 175 10.58 -1.87 -10.04
N VAL A 176 9.43 -1.99 -10.70
CA VAL A 176 8.87 -1.00 -11.62
C VAL A 176 7.64 -0.38 -10.95
N LYS A 177 7.59 0.95 -10.92
CA LYS A 177 6.47 1.72 -10.37
C LYS A 177 5.41 1.95 -11.45
N PHE A 178 4.15 1.66 -11.11
CA PHE A 178 2.97 2.09 -11.86
C PHE A 178 2.09 2.94 -10.95
N SER A 179 1.36 3.89 -11.54
CA SER A 179 0.46 4.74 -10.78
C SER A 179 -0.65 5.27 -11.68
N GLY A 180 -1.81 5.53 -11.09
CA GLY A 180 -2.94 6.09 -11.80
C GLY A 180 -4.10 6.37 -10.86
N GLU A 181 -5.27 6.59 -11.45
CA GLU A 181 -6.50 6.84 -10.72
C GLU A 181 -7.19 5.51 -10.35
N TYR A 182 -7.72 5.44 -9.14
CA TYR A 182 -8.53 4.33 -8.65
C TYR A 182 -9.84 4.87 -8.10
N ASP A 183 -10.97 4.39 -8.60
CA ASP A 183 -12.30 4.71 -8.08
C ASP A 183 -12.88 3.42 -7.49
N CYS A 184 -13.27 3.47 -6.21
CA CYS A 184 -13.89 2.34 -5.51
C CYS A 184 -15.33 2.06 -6.00
N GLY A 185 -15.88 2.90 -6.88
CA GLY A 185 -17.23 2.79 -7.39
C GLY A 185 -18.27 3.48 -6.49
N TYR A 186 -19.52 3.46 -6.96
CA TYR A 186 -20.72 3.93 -6.22
C TYR A 186 -21.36 2.81 -5.41
#